data_AF-A0A9E6EHT8-F1
#
_entry.id   AF-A0A9E6EHT8-F1
#
_cell.length_a   1.000
_cell.length_b   1.000
_cell.length_c   1.000
_cell.angle_alpha   90.00
_cell.angle_beta   90.00
_cell.angle_gamma   90.00
#
_symmetry.space_group_name_H-M   'P 1'
#
loop_
_entity.id
_entity.type
_entity.pdbx_description
1 polymer ?
#
loop_
_entity_poly.entity_id
_entity_poly.type
_entity_poly.pdbx_seq_one_letter_code
_entity_poly.pdbx_strand_id
1 'polypeptide(L)'
;MTTVLATEELTKTEYRPASLYPTLDLTREPVDFALFQAIPLDLMLKHRFVPVHERDGVLWLAMADPLDVVAQDLLRMHLKRPLRFAAAPFAQIQVVLKKSESGQKVMEEAGEALRVQVLREEDIDEDVLDLENLTDKEEAPIIRLVDTTIFNALQRRASDIHLETTSTGFQIKYRIDGSLYAAADPIDRRFASPIISRIKVMSELDIAEKRKPQDGRFKLKVRGRAIDFRVSIMPTIHGEDSVIRILDKEN
;
A
#
# COMPACT_ATOMS: atom_id res chain seq x y z
N MET A 1 11.95 4.94 -57.12
CA MET A 1 11.09 5.99 -56.51
C MET A 1 10.58 5.42 -55.20
N THR A 2 11.28 5.70 -54.10
CA THR A 2 10.93 6.75 -53.11
C THR A 2 9.90 6.19 -52.13
N THR A 3 10.34 5.55 -51.04
CA THR A 3 10.56 6.18 -49.71
C THR A 3 9.27 6.69 -49.09
N VAL A 4 8.76 5.99 -48.07
CA VAL A 4 8.40 6.61 -46.78
C VAL A 4 8.77 5.63 -45.66
N LEU A 5 9.81 6.01 -44.92
CA LEU A 5 10.12 5.51 -43.58
C LEU A 5 9.17 6.20 -42.61
N ALA A 6 8.53 5.43 -41.72
CA ALA A 6 7.96 5.95 -40.49
C ALA A 6 8.49 5.09 -39.35
N THR A 7 9.47 5.66 -38.66
CA THR A 7 10.07 5.23 -37.39
C THR A 7 9.15 5.66 -36.23
N GLU A 8 9.38 5.08 -35.05
CA GLU A 8 8.79 5.38 -33.72
C GLU A 8 7.48 4.63 -33.41
N GLU A 9 7.31 3.91 -32.30
CA GLU A 9 7.93 4.05 -30.97
C GLU A 9 7.83 2.70 -30.20
N LEU A 10 8.92 2.28 -29.57
CA LEU A 10 9.00 1.06 -28.75
C LEU A 10 8.27 1.26 -27.42
N THR A 11 7.01 0.84 -27.33
CA THR A 11 6.37 0.61 -26.02
C THR A 11 6.76 -0.79 -25.51
N LYS A 12 7.43 -0.81 -24.37
CA LYS A 12 8.03 -1.97 -23.69
C LYS A 12 6.96 -2.87 -23.03
N THR A 13 6.00 -3.33 -23.82
CA THR A 13 4.86 -4.14 -23.37
C THR A 13 5.08 -5.62 -23.66
N GLU A 14 4.73 -6.46 -22.69
CA GLU A 14 4.57 -7.91 -22.77
C GLU A 14 5.84 -8.78 -22.83
N TYR A 15 6.39 -9.09 -21.63
CA TYR A 15 7.13 -10.34 -21.44
C TYR A 15 6.12 -11.51 -21.53
N ARG A 16 6.10 -12.23 -22.66
CA ARG A 16 5.24 -13.41 -22.89
C ARG A 16 6.01 -14.70 -22.69
N PRO A 17 5.65 -15.54 -21.70
CA PRO A 17 5.83 -16.97 -21.77
C PRO A 17 4.44 -17.59 -21.99
N ALA A 18 3.88 -17.39 -23.18
CA ALA A 18 2.58 -17.96 -23.58
C ALA A 18 2.59 -19.51 -23.69
N SER A 19 3.71 -20.18 -23.36
CA SER A 19 3.88 -21.63 -23.49
C SER A 19 3.58 -22.43 -22.21
N LEU A 20 3.48 -21.80 -21.03
CA LEU A 20 3.32 -22.52 -19.76
C LEU A 20 2.01 -22.23 -19.02
N TYR A 21 1.45 -21.03 -19.20
CA TYR A 21 0.21 -20.61 -18.56
C TYR A 21 -0.74 -19.99 -19.58
N PRO A 22 -2.03 -20.39 -19.60
CA PRO A 22 -3.02 -19.71 -20.41
C PRO A 22 -3.23 -18.29 -19.90
N THR A 23 -3.55 -17.37 -20.82
CA THR A 23 -3.90 -16.00 -20.48
C THR A 23 -5.42 -15.87 -20.40
N LEU A 24 -5.91 -15.27 -19.32
CA LEU A 24 -7.33 -14.96 -19.13
C LEU A 24 -7.56 -13.46 -19.25
N ASP A 25 -8.70 -13.12 -19.86
CA ASP A 25 -9.24 -11.76 -19.88
C ASP A 25 -10.44 -11.70 -18.94
N LEU A 26 -10.23 -11.14 -17.74
CA LEU A 26 -11.23 -11.06 -16.68
C LEU A 26 -12.38 -10.10 -17.03
N THR A 27 -12.28 -9.35 -18.13
CA THR A 27 -13.41 -8.57 -18.66
C THR A 27 -14.42 -9.44 -19.41
N ARG A 28 -13.96 -10.58 -19.95
CA ARG A 28 -14.75 -11.53 -20.73
C ARG A 28 -15.11 -12.79 -19.93
N GLU A 29 -14.23 -13.17 -19.01
CA GLU A 29 -14.41 -14.29 -18.10
C GLU A 29 -14.60 -13.75 -16.67
N PRO A 30 -15.85 -13.42 -16.28
CA PRO A 30 -16.12 -12.91 -14.96
C PRO A 30 -15.81 -13.97 -13.90
N VAL A 31 -15.33 -13.50 -12.76
CA VAL A 31 -15.03 -14.32 -11.59
C VAL A 31 -16.33 -14.86 -10.98
N ASP A 32 -16.33 -16.14 -10.61
CA ASP A 32 -17.36 -16.74 -9.78
C ASP A 32 -17.37 -16.09 -8.39
N PHE A 33 -18.50 -15.44 -8.09
CA PHE A 33 -18.70 -14.70 -6.85
C PHE A 33 -18.62 -15.59 -5.59
N ALA A 34 -19.09 -16.84 -5.67
CA ALA A 34 -19.04 -17.76 -4.53
C ALA A 34 -17.59 -18.16 -4.21
N LEU A 35 -16.76 -18.37 -5.24
CA LEU A 35 -15.34 -18.65 -5.06
C LEU A 35 -14.56 -17.44 -4.54
N PHE A 36 -14.92 -16.25 -5.03
CA PHE A 36 -14.34 -15.00 -4.53
C PHE A 36 -14.62 -14.80 -3.04
N GLN A 37 -15.84 -15.06 -2.57
CA GLN A 37 -16.18 -14.95 -1.15
C GLN A 37 -15.55 -16.04 -0.27
N ALA A 38 -15.28 -17.21 -0.84
CA ALA A 38 -14.71 -18.34 -0.11
C ALA A 38 -13.21 -18.21 0.18
N ILE A 39 -12.51 -17.27 -0.47
CA ILE A 39 -11.07 -17.06 -0.30
C ILE A 39 -10.83 -15.74 0.45
N PRO A 40 -9.95 -15.72 1.47
CA PRO A 40 -9.62 -14.48 2.17
C PRO A 40 -9.06 -13.40 1.23
N LEU A 41 -9.61 -12.18 1.32
CA LEU A 41 -9.23 -11.05 0.44
C LEU A 41 -7.78 -10.61 0.63
N ASP A 42 -7.26 -10.67 1.86
CA ASP A 42 -5.86 -10.38 2.20
C ASP A 42 -4.89 -11.30 1.46
N LEU A 43 -5.24 -12.59 1.34
CA LEU A 43 -4.48 -13.57 0.57
C LEU A 43 -4.46 -13.20 -0.92
N MET A 44 -5.62 -12.82 -1.47
CA MET A 44 -5.77 -12.37 -2.87
C MET A 44 -4.96 -11.10 -3.17
N LEU A 45 -4.98 -10.13 -2.26
CA LEU A 45 -4.21 -8.89 -2.37
C LEU A 45 -2.70 -9.15 -2.28
N LYS A 46 -2.27 -9.95 -1.30
CA LYS A 46 -0.85 -10.25 -1.04
C LYS A 46 -0.21 -10.96 -2.22
N HIS A 47 -0.88 -11.97 -2.77
CA HIS A 47 -0.36 -12.80 -3.86
C HIS A 47 -0.89 -12.38 -5.24
N ARG A 48 -1.60 -11.25 -5.32
CA ARG A 48 -2.08 -10.61 -6.56
C ARG A 48 -2.78 -11.59 -7.50
N PHE A 49 -3.78 -12.29 -6.98
CA PHE A 49 -4.59 -13.24 -7.73
C PHE A 49 -6.07 -13.10 -7.42
N VAL A 50 -6.91 -13.66 -8.29
CA VAL A 50 -8.35 -13.86 -8.05
C VAL A 50 -8.76 -15.27 -8.47
N PRO A 51 -9.70 -15.93 -7.75
CA PRO A 51 -10.34 -17.12 -8.27
C PRO A 51 -11.17 -16.77 -9.50
N VAL A 52 -11.27 -17.66 -10.48
CA VAL A 52 -12.05 -17.42 -11.70
C VAL A 52 -13.24 -18.37 -11.76
N HIS A 53 -12.97 -19.67 -11.79
CA HIS A 53 -13.99 -20.71 -11.82
C HIS A 53 -13.42 -22.03 -11.29
N GLU A 54 -14.29 -22.96 -10.97
CA GLU A 54 -13.93 -24.33 -10.62
C GLU A 54 -14.52 -25.27 -11.67
N ARG A 55 -13.69 -26.13 -12.28
CA ARG A 55 -14.10 -27.13 -13.28
C ARG A 55 -13.48 -28.46 -12.92
N ASP A 56 -14.30 -29.51 -12.88
CA ASP A 56 -13.87 -30.88 -12.57
C ASP A 56 -13.07 -30.99 -11.25
N GLY A 57 -13.45 -30.21 -10.23
CA GLY A 57 -12.77 -30.16 -8.93
C GLY A 57 -11.42 -29.45 -8.94
N VAL A 58 -11.12 -28.68 -10.00
CA VAL A 58 -9.90 -27.89 -10.16
C VAL A 58 -10.24 -26.40 -10.16
N LEU A 59 -9.68 -25.69 -9.18
CA LEU A 59 -9.87 -24.25 -9.02
C LEU A 59 -8.88 -23.48 -9.90
N TRP A 60 -9.41 -22.64 -10.78
CA TRP A 60 -8.63 -21.76 -11.63
C TRP A 60 -8.39 -20.41 -10.96
N LEU A 61 -7.11 -20.02 -10.89
CA LEU A 61 -6.66 -18.75 -10.33
C LEU A 61 -5.99 -17.91 -11.42
N ALA A 62 -6.46 -16.68 -11.59
CA ALA A 62 -5.80 -15.69 -12.43
C ALA A 62 -4.79 -14.91 -11.58
N MET A 63 -3.52 -14.93 -11.96
CA MET A 63 -2.41 -14.30 -11.27
C MET A 63 -1.78 -13.19 -12.12
N ALA A 64 -1.31 -12.13 -11.46
CA ALA A 64 -0.54 -11.08 -12.11
C ALA A 64 0.83 -11.58 -12.59
N ASP A 65 1.42 -12.50 -11.83
CA ASP A 65 2.66 -13.19 -12.17
C ASP A 65 2.53 -14.68 -11.89
N PRO A 66 2.15 -15.51 -12.88
CA PRO A 66 2.09 -16.95 -12.72
C PRO A 66 3.48 -17.61 -12.72
N LEU A 67 4.59 -16.88 -12.90
CA LEU A 67 5.94 -17.44 -12.75
C LEU A 67 6.43 -17.44 -11.30
N ASP A 68 5.70 -16.79 -10.39
CA ASP A 68 5.98 -16.83 -8.96
C ASP A 68 5.62 -18.20 -8.36
N VAL A 69 6.54 -19.15 -8.50
CA VAL A 69 6.39 -20.53 -7.99
C VAL A 69 6.20 -20.56 -6.47
N VAL A 70 6.82 -19.61 -5.75
CA VAL A 70 6.68 -19.51 -4.29
C VAL A 70 5.25 -19.15 -3.92
N ALA A 71 4.66 -18.16 -4.60
CA ALA A 71 3.25 -17.82 -4.41
C ALA A 71 2.34 -19.00 -4.78
N GLN A 72 2.61 -19.72 -5.88
CA GLN A 72 1.82 -20.89 -6.24
C GLN A 72 1.83 -21.97 -5.16
N ASP A 73 3.00 -22.29 -4.60
CA ASP A 73 3.12 -23.32 -3.57
C ASP A 73 2.43 -22.89 -2.26
N LEU A 74 2.55 -21.62 -1.88
CA LEU A 74 1.80 -21.06 -0.75
C LEU A 74 0.28 -21.17 -0.97
N LEU A 75 -0.21 -20.86 -2.18
CA LEU A 75 -1.62 -20.98 -2.51
C LEU A 75 -2.09 -22.43 -2.49
N ARG A 76 -1.29 -23.38 -2.99
CA ARG A 76 -1.57 -24.82 -2.88
C ARG A 76 -1.68 -25.26 -1.41
N MET A 77 -0.79 -24.78 -0.55
CA MET A 77 -0.81 -25.07 0.89
C MET A 77 -2.04 -24.49 1.60
N HIS A 78 -2.41 -23.25 1.29
CA HIS A 78 -3.53 -22.56 1.96
C HIS A 78 -4.89 -23.05 1.48
N LEU A 79 -5.07 -23.25 0.16
CA LEU A 79 -6.37 -23.58 -0.43
C LEU A 79 -6.68 -25.08 -0.41
N LYS A 80 -5.66 -25.94 -0.19
CA LYS A 80 -5.76 -27.40 0.00
C LYS A 80 -6.63 -28.11 -1.03
N ARG A 81 -6.62 -27.64 -2.27
CA ARG A 81 -7.40 -28.18 -3.39
C ARG A 81 -6.58 -28.12 -4.68
N PRO A 82 -6.92 -28.90 -5.71
CA PRO A 82 -6.24 -28.83 -7.00
C PRO A 82 -6.34 -27.42 -7.60
N LEU A 83 -5.21 -26.82 -7.92
CA LEU A 83 -5.13 -25.46 -8.49
C LEU A 83 -4.59 -25.49 -9.92
N ARG A 84 -5.19 -24.67 -10.78
CA ARG A 84 -4.63 -24.27 -12.08
C ARG A 84 -4.41 -22.77 -12.08
N PHE A 85 -3.28 -22.35 -12.65
CA PHE A 85 -2.88 -20.95 -12.70
C PHE A 85 -2.99 -20.45 -14.13
N ALA A 86 -3.40 -19.19 -14.26
CA ALA A 86 -3.46 -18.49 -15.52
C ALA A 86 -2.92 -17.07 -15.35
N ALA A 87 -2.37 -16.50 -16.42
CA ALA A 87 -1.92 -15.12 -16.42
C ALA A 87 -3.12 -14.19 -16.63
N ALA A 88 -3.22 -13.10 -15.87
CA ALA A 88 -4.12 -12.00 -16.21
C ALA A 88 -3.44 -10.65 -15.94
N PRO A 89 -3.76 -9.59 -16.70
CA PRO A 89 -3.20 -8.27 -16.44
C PRO A 89 -3.54 -7.80 -15.03
N PHE A 90 -2.53 -7.28 -14.31
CA PHE A 90 -2.70 -6.79 -12.93
C PHE A 90 -3.85 -5.77 -12.81
N ALA A 91 -4.00 -4.88 -13.79
CA ALA A 91 -5.07 -3.90 -13.83
C ALA A 91 -6.47 -4.54 -13.80
N GLN A 92 -6.66 -5.67 -14.48
CA GLN A 92 -7.93 -6.39 -14.49
C GLN A 92 -8.20 -7.09 -13.15
N ILE A 93 -7.17 -7.71 -12.56
CA ILE A 93 -7.23 -8.31 -11.23
C ILE A 93 -7.65 -7.26 -10.19
N GLN A 94 -7.05 -6.06 -10.26
CA GLN A 94 -7.42 -4.94 -9.38
C GLN A 94 -8.87 -4.52 -9.56
N VAL A 95 -9.40 -4.50 -10.78
CA VAL A 95 -10.82 -4.18 -11.04
C VAL A 95 -11.74 -5.23 -10.43
N VAL A 96 -11.38 -6.52 -10.47
CA VAL A 96 -12.19 -7.57 -9.83
C VAL A 96 -12.13 -7.46 -8.31
N LEU A 97 -10.95 -7.25 -7.73
CA LEU A 97 -10.81 -7.06 -6.28
C LEU A 97 -11.60 -5.84 -5.78
N LYS A 98 -11.75 -4.80 -6.62
CA LYS A 98 -12.56 -3.60 -6.38
C LYS A 98 -14.07 -3.81 -6.45
N LYS A 99 -14.57 -4.90 -7.04
CA LYS A 99 -16.00 -5.09 -7.36
C LYS A 99 -16.81 -5.84 -6.30
N SER A 100 -16.20 -6.38 -5.26
CA SER A 100 -16.94 -7.08 -4.18
C SER A 100 -17.37 -6.08 -3.10
N GLU A 101 -18.54 -6.25 -2.46
CA GLU A 101 -18.96 -5.39 -1.32
C GLU A 101 -17.93 -5.41 -0.17
N SER A 102 -17.23 -6.53 0.04
CA SER A 102 -16.13 -6.62 1.00
C SER A 102 -14.85 -5.95 0.49
N GLY A 103 -14.60 -5.91 -0.81
CA GLY A 103 -13.49 -5.16 -1.43
C GLY A 103 -13.77 -3.67 -1.57
N GLN A 104 -15.04 -3.28 -1.74
CA GLN A 104 -15.55 -1.92 -1.63
C GLN A 104 -15.51 -1.48 -0.18
N LYS A 105 -15.97 -2.25 0.79
CA LYS A 105 -15.80 -1.92 2.21
C LYS A 105 -14.34 -1.94 2.66
N VAL A 106 -13.47 -2.81 2.14
CA VAL A 106 -12.04 -2.77 2.49
C VAL A 106 -11.32 -1.63 1.78
N MET A 107 -11.77 -1.18 0.60
CA MET A 107 -11.25 0.03 -0.06
C MET A 107 -11.91 1.34 0.33
N GLU A 108 -13.14 1.32 0.82
CA GLU A 108 -13.86 2.43 1.46
C GLU A 108 -13.41 2.51 2.92
N GLU A 109 -13.13 1.43 3.63
CA GLU A 109 -12.44 1.51 4.92
C GLU A 109 -10.98 1.94 4.70
N ALA A 110 -10.29 1.47 3.66
CA ALA A 110 -8.96 2.00 3.30
C ALA A 110 -9.00 3.40 2.63
N GLY A 111 -10.17 3.90 2.23
CA GLY A 111 -10.37 5.17 1.52
C GLY A 111 -11.05 6.26 2.37
N GLU A 112 -11.89 5.87 3.31
CA GLU A 112 -12.51 6.68 4.37
C GLU A 112 -11.66 6.67 5.64
N ALA A 113 -10.89 5.61 5.95
CA ALA A 113 -9.79 5.74 6.92
C ALA A 113 -8.62 6.59 6.37
N LEU A 114 -8.59 6.83 5.05
CA LEU A 114 -7.74 7.82 4.40
C LEU A 114 -8.32 9.24 4.45
N ARG A 115 -9.57 9.41 4.88
CA ARG A 115 -10.05 10.71 5.37
C ARG A 115 -9.56 10.88 6.80
N VAL A 116 -8.24 11.03 6.93
CA VAL A 116 -7.64 11.74 8.06
C VAL A 116 -8.17 13.17 7.98
N GLN A 117 -9.34 13.41 8.57
CA GLN A 117 -9.74 14.76 8.93
C GLN A 117 -8.83 15.17 10.08
N VAL A 118 -7.82 15.98 9.74
CA VAL A 118 -7.15 16.85 10.70
C VAL A 118 -8.23 17.78 11.23
N LEU A 119 -8.85 17.43 12.36
CA LEU A 119 -9.69 18.36 13.08
C LEU A 119 -8.78 19.35 13.79
N ARG A 120 -8.75 20.59 13.27
CA ARG A 120 -8.41 21.77 14.07
C ARG A 120 -9.72 22.28 14.69
N GLU A 121 -9.80 22.28 16.02
CA GLU A 121 -10.70 23.13 16.81
C GLU A 121 -9.87 24.37 17.18
N GLU A 122 -10.25 25.64 17.05
CA GLU A 122 -11.41 26.45 16.65
C GLU A 122 -10.74 27.81 16.29
N ASP A 123 -11.06 28.56 15.23
CA ASP A 123 -12.27 29.33 14.96
C ASP A 123 -12.23 29.82 13.50
N ILE A 124 -13.39 29.80 12.85
CA ILE A 124 -13.95 30.76 11.88
C ILE A 124 -12.94 31.61 11.05
N ASP A 125 -13.09 31.46 9.74
CA ASP A 125 -12.53 32.24 8.62
C ASP A 125 -11.17 31.80 8.02
N GLU A 126 -11.28 31.49 6.72
CA GLU A 126 -10.25 31.50 5.67
C GLU A 126 -8.95 30.74 5.95
N ASP A 127 -8.97 29.43 5.68
CA ASP A 127 -8.09 28.78 4.70
C ASP A 127 -8.29 27.26 4.78
N VAL A 128 -9.28 26.78 4.03
CA VAL A 128 -9.44 25.36 3.76
C VAL A 128 -8.30 24.95 2.83
N LEU A 129 -7.40 24.11 3.31
CA LEU A 129 -6.55 23.30 2.43
C LEU A 129 -7.48 22.32 1.70
N ASP A 130 -8.00 22.77 0.56
CA ASP A 130 -8.68 21.92 -0.40
C ASP A 130 -7.73 20.81 -0.83
N LEU A 131 -8.09 19.57 -0.47
CA LEU A 131 -7.42 18.35 -0.94
C LEU A 131 -7.51 18.15 -2.48
N GLU A 132 -8.08 19.10 -3.22
CA GLU A 132 -8.15 19.10 -4.68
C GLU A 132 -7.06 19.98 -5.35
N ASN A 133 -6.26 20.75 -4.60
CA ASN A 133 -5.26 21.67 -5.17
C ASN A 133 -3.80 21.38 -4.79
N LEU A 134 -3.42 20.10 -4.71
CA LEU A 134 -2.00 19.71 -4.79
C LEU A 134 -1.82 18.79 -5.98
N THR A 135 -1.71 19.43 -7.15
CA THR A 135 -1.13 18.83 -8.34
C THR A 135 0.32 18.46 -8.05
N ASP A 136 0.57 17.19 -7.73
CA ASP A 136 1.75 16.45 -8.17
C ASP A 136 1.46 14.95 -8.06
N LYS A 137 1.39 14.28 -9.23
CA LYS A 137 0.91 12.89 -9.38
C LYS A 137 1.73 11.84 -8.59
N GLU A 138 2.87 12.22 -8.03
CA GLU A 138 3.74 11.36 -7.21
C GLU A 138 3.48 11.45 -5.70
N GLU A 139 2.77 12.48 -5.21
CA GLU A 139 2.50 12.65 -3.77
C GLU A 139 1.39 11.73 -3.28
N ALA A 140 0.39 11.41 -4.12
CA ALA A 140 -0.76 10.60 -3.73
C ALA A 140 -0.39 9.16 -3.25
N PRO A 141 0.56 8.43 -3.88
CA PRO A 141 1.02 7.14 -3.36
C PRO A 141 1.77 7.23 -2.03
N ILE A 142 2.60 8.28 -1.84
CA ILE A 142 3.39 8.47 -0.61
C ILE A 142 2.49 8.82 0.57
N ILE A 143 1.53 9.71 0.35
CA ILE A 143 0.51 10.06 1.35
C ILE A 143 -0.24 8.79 1.78
N ARG A 144 -0.73 7.99 0.83
CA ARG A 144 -1.40 6.72 1.12
C ARG A 144 -0.55 5.74 1.91
N LEU A 145 0.73 5.62 1.58
CA LEU A 145 1.66 4.75 2.29
C LEU A 145 1.82 5.18 3.75
N VAL A 146 2.02 6.48 4.00
CA VAL A 146 2.17 7.03 5.35
C VAL A 146 0.89 6.83 6.16
N ASP A 147 -0.26 7.18 5.59
CA ASP A 147 -1.56 7.03 6.26
C ASP A 147 -1.84 5.55 6.60
N THR A 148 -1.59 4.65 5.65
CA THR A 148 -1.73 3.20 5.86
C THR A 148 -0.75 2.68 6.91
N THR A 149 0.47 3.21 6.96
CA THR A 149 1.47 2.85 7.97
C THR A 149 0.99 3.23 9.37
N ILE A 150 0.50 4.45 9.55
CA ILE A 150 0.00 4.93 10.85
C ILE A 150 -1.26 4.13 11.25
N PHE A 151 -2.18 3.91 10.32
CA PHE A 151 -3.39 3.11 10.57
C PHE A 151 -3.04 1.68 11.01
N ASN A 152 -2.12 1.02 10.32
CA ASN A 152 -1.68 -0.34 10.67
C ASN A 152 -1.00 -0.38 12.05
N ALA A 153 -0.21 0.63 12.39
CA ALA A 153 0.40 0.75 13.72
C ALA A 153 -0.68 0.81 14.82
N LEU A 154 -1.74 1.58 14.60
CA LEU A 154 -2.88 1.67 15.53
C LEU A 154 -3.65 0.36 15.64
N GLN A 155 -3.97 -0.31 14.52
CA GLN A 155 -4.67 -1.61 14.54
C GLN A 155 -3.87 -2.67 15.31
N ARG A 156 -2.53 -2.62 15.19
CA ARG A 156 -1.61 -3.52 15.89
C ARG A 156 -1.25 -3.07 17.30
N ARG A 157 -1.84 -1.98 17.80
CA ARG A 157 -1.58 -1.39 19.12
C ARG A 157 -0.09 -1.13 19.36
N ALA A 158 0.62 -0.63 18.34
CA ALA A 158 2.02 -0.28 18.47
C ALA A 158 2.21 0.96 19.36
N SER A 159 3.30 1.01 20.13
CA SER A 159 3.70 2.18 20.93
C SER A 159 4.50 3.20 20.12
N ASP A 160 5.31 2.71 19.18
CA ASP A 160 6.19 3.54 18.35
C ASP A 160 6.22 3.01 16.91
N ILE A 161 6.32 3.91 15.94
CA ILE A 161 6.62 3.63 14.54
C ILE A 161 8.03 4.12 14.26
N HIS A 162 8.89 3.24 13.78
CA HIS A 162 10.26 3.52 13.41
C HIS A 162 10.39 3.53 11.89
N LEU A 163 10.93 4.62 11.36
CA LEU A 163 11.19 4.87 9.95
C LEU A 163 12.70 5.03 9.80
N GLU A 164 13.37 4.00 9.30
CA GLU A 164 14.84 3.89 9.34
C GLU A 164 15.42 3.77 7.93
N THR A 165 16.37 4.64 7.59
CA THR A 165 17.09 4.58 6.33
C THR A 165 18.42 3.84 6.51
N THR A 166 18.55 2.70 5.83
CA THR A 166 19.75 1.85 5.86
C THR A 166 20.54 1.95 4.56
N SER A 167 21.74 1.35 4.54
CA SER A 167 22.53 1.23 3.31
C SER A 167 21.82 0.42 2.22
N THR A 168 20.92 -0.50 2.61
CA THR A 168 20.23 -1.44 1.73
C THR A 168 18.81 -1.01 1.34
N GLY A 169 18.24 0.00 2.00
CA GLY A 169 16.85 0.41 1.77
C GLY A 169 16.24 1.14 2.96
N PHE A 170 14.94 1.41 2.88
CA PHE A 170 14.15 2.07 3.92
C PHE A 170 13.26 1.05 4.62
N GLN A 171 13.32 1.00 5.95
CA GLN A 171 12.58 0.05 6.77
C GLN A 171 11.55 0.77 7.64
N ILE A 172 10.37 0.16 7.72
CA ILE A 172 9.32 0.56 8.66
C ILE A 172 9.20 -0.54 9.70
N LYS A 173 9.29 -0.18 10.98
CA LYS A 173 9.12 -1.12 12.10
C LYS A 173 8.10 -0.57 13.09
N TYR A 174 7.39 -1.47 13.76
CA TYR A 174 6.51 -1.15 14.87
C TYR A 174 7.08 -1.68 16.16
N ARG A 175 7.02 -0.89 17.22
CA ARG A 175 7.21 -1.40 18.58
C ARG A 175 5.87 -1.88 19.12
N ILE A 176 5.74 -3.17 19.38
CA ILE A 176 4.54 -3.80 19.92
C ILE A 176 4.98 -4.57 21.17
N ASP A 177 4.35 -4.30 22.31
CA ASP A 177 4.67 -4.91 23.61
C ASP A 177 6.17 -4.87 23.95
N GLY A 178 6.81 -3.73 23.63
CA GLY A 178 8.24 -3.49 23.87
C GLY A 178 9.20 -4.01 22.79
N SER A 179 8.75 -4.92 21.92
CA SER A 179 9.56 -5.57 20.89
C SER A 179 9.39 -4.91 19.52
N LEU A 180 10.44 -4.85 18.70
CA LEU A 180 10.40 -4.28 17.34
C LEU A 180 10.09 -5.35 16.29
N TYR A 181 9.13 -5.06 15.42
CA TYR A 181 8.72 -5.91 14.32
C TYR A 181 8.75 -5.16 12.99
N ALA A 182 9.32 -5.76 11.94
CA ALA A 182 9.25 -5.19 10.60
C ALA A 182 7.79 -5.18 10.10
N ALA A 183 7.35 -4.04 9.57
CA ALA A 183 6.00 -3.87 9.04
C ALA A 183 5.84 -4.48 7.64
N ALA A 184 6.90 -4.43 6.83
CA ALA A 184 6.97 -4.93 5.46
C ALA A 184 8.44 -5.19 5.06
N ASP A 185 8.63 -5.76 3.87
CA ASP A 185 9.95 -5.85 3.25
C ASP A 185 10.56 -4.45 3.04
N PRO A 186 11.89 -4.32 3.01
CA PRO A 186 12.55 -3.04 2.79
C PRO A 186 12.08 -2.35 1.51
N ILE A 187 11.76 -1.07 1.63
CA ILE A 187 11.37 -0.19 0.53
C ILE A 187 12.64 0.35 -0.13
N ASP A 188 12.59 0.58 -1.44
CA ASP A 188 13.69 1.23 -2.15
C ASP A 188 14.01 2.60 -1.52
N ARG A 189 15.30 2.82 -1.24
CA ARG A 189 15.81 4.02 -0.54
C ARG A 189 15.36 5.32 -1.19
N ARG A 190 15.10 5.35 -2.51
CA ARG A 190 14.61 6.56 -3.19
C ARG A 190 13.30 7.11 -2.61
N PHE A 191 12.50 6.28 -1.95
CA PHE A 191 11.24 6.69 -1.32
C PHE A 191 11.40 7.22 0.11
N ALA A 192 12.58 7.09 0.74
CA ALA A 192 12.80 7.54 2.11
C ALA A 192 12.57 9.05 2.27
N SER A 193 13.19 9.89 1.43
CA SER A 193 13.06 11.35 1.55
C SER A 193 11.63 11.85 1.33
N PRO A 194 10.86 11.36 0.33
CA PRO A 194 9.44 11.70 0.21
C PRO A 194 8.60 11.31 1.44
N ILE A 195 8.85 10.12 2.01
CA ILE A 195 8.12 9.65 3.20
C ILE A 195 8.41 10.55 4.41
N ILE A 196 9.69 10.85 4.68
CA ILE A 196 10.08 11.75 5.78
C ILE A 196 9.52 13.16 5.56
N SER A 197 9.54 13.67 4.32
CA SER A 197 8.95 14.96 3.97
C SER A 197 7.45 15.02 4.32
N ARG A 198 6.70 13.96 4.01
CA ARG A 198 5.28 13.86 4.39
C ARG A 198 5.08 13.90 5.91
N ILE A 199 5.93 13.22 6.67
CA ILE A 199 5.89 13.27 8.15
C ILE A 199 6.22 14.67 8.68
N LYS A 200 7.17 15.37 8.07
CA LYS A 200 7.50 16.77 8.41
C LYS A 200 6.31 17.69 8.19
N VAL A 201 5.64 17.59 7.04
CA VAL A 201 4.41 18.34 6.75
C VAL A 201 3.34 18.07 7.80
N MET A 202 3.06 16.80 8.12
CA MET A 202 2.05 16.42 9.10
C MET A 202 2.34 16.99 10.50
N SER A 203 3.62 17.20 10.82
CA SER A 203 4.09 17.60 12.15
C SER A 203 4.51 19.08 12.22
N GLU A 204 4.21 19.87 11.18
CA GLU A 204 4.58 21.30 11.05
C GLU A 204 6.09 21.56 11.19
N LEU A 205 6.92 20.65 10.65
CA LEU A 205 8.39 20.74 10.67
C LEU A 205 8.95 21.32 9.36
N ASP A 206 10.18 21.86 9.43
CA ASP A 206 10.87 22.41 8.27
C ASP A 206 11.37 21.28 7.34
N ILE A 207 10.78 21.23 6.14
CA ILE A 207 11.09 20.25 5.09
C ILE A 207 12.48 20.48 4.49
N ALA A 208 12.92 21.74 4.42
CA ALA A 208 14.19 22.12 3.83
C ALA A 208 15.37 21.80 4.76
N GLU A 209 15.17 21.86 6.09
CA GLU A 209 16.20 21.48 7.05
C GLU A 209 16.27 19.95 7.21
N LYS A 210 17.47 19.40 7.01
CA LYS A 210 17.77 17.96 7.07
C LYS A 210 19.02 17.62 7.88
N ARG A 211 19.67 18.62 8.48
CA ARG A 211 20.98 18.50 9.15
C ARG A 211 20.89 18.61 10.67
N LYS A 212 19.73 18.99 11.19
CA LYS A 212 19.48 19.14 12.63
C LYS A 212 18.34 18.23 13.06
N PRO A 213 18.38 17.69 14.29
CA PRO A 213 17.22 17.05 14.91
C PRO A 213 15.99 17.96 14.88
N GLN A 214 14.82 17.39 14.63
CA GLN A 214 13.54 18.10 14.65
C GLN A 214 12.50 17.29 15.43
N ASP A 215 11.77 17.96 16.32
CA ASP A 215 10.69 17.35 17.10
C ASP A 215 9.37 18.06 16.83
N GLY A 216 8.34 17.29 16.51
CA GLY A 216 7.02 17.79 16.15
C GLY A 216 5.92 16.97 16.79
N ARG A 217 4.67 17.39 16.58
CA ARG A 217 3.49 16.67 17.03
C ARG A 217 2.39 16.79 16.00
N PHE A 218 1.51 15.79 15.96
CA PHE A 218 0.28 15.86 15.20
C PHE A 218 -0.81 15.07 15.89
N LYS A 219 -2.07 15.33 15.52
CA LYS A 219 -3.23 14.62 16.06
C LYS A 219 -4.02 13.98 14.93
N LEU A 220 -4.51 12.76 15.16
CA LEU A 220 -5.44 12.10 14.25
C LEU A 220 -6.72 11.73 14.97
N LYS A 221 -7.87 11.87 14.29
CA LYS A 221 -9.14 11.33 14.78
C LYS A 221 -9.36 9.93 14.20
N VAL A 222 -9.46 8.93 15.07
CA VAL A 222 -9.72 7.53 14.67
C VAL A 222 -10.94 7.02 15.44
N ARG A 223 -11.97 6.57 14.72
CA ARG A 223 -13.25 6.10 15.31
C ARG A 223 -13.84 7.09 16.33
N GLY A 224 -13.79 8.38 16.02
CA GLY A 224 -14.31 9.45 16.88
C GLY A 224 -13.36 9.90 18.00
N ARG A 225 -12.22 9.22 18.21
CA ARG A 225 -11.26 9.53 19.28
C ARG A 225 -10.03 10.26 18.73
N ALA A 226 -9.57 11.29 19.42
CA ALA A 226 -8.34 11.99 19.07
C ALA A 226 -7.12 11.30 19.69
N ILE A 227 -6.15 10.95 18.86
CA ILE A 227 -4.87 10.33 19.26
C ILE A 227 -3.76 11.33 18.98
N ASP A 228 -2.88 11.56 19.96
CA ASP A 228 -1.73 12.45 19.86
C ASP A 228 -0.50 11.65 19.43
N PHE A 229 0.28 12.20 18.51
CA PHE A 229 1.51 11.61 18.02
C PHE A 229 2.65 12.58 18.26
N ARG A 230 3.76 12.07 18.80
CA ARG A 230 5.02 12.81 18.87
C ARG A 230 5.98 12.28 17.84
N VAL A 231 6.60 13.18 17.11
CA VAL A 231 7.54 12.84 16.04
C VAL A 231 8.90 13.39 16.42
N SER A 232 9.92 12.55 16.29
CA SER A 232 11.31 12.96 16.32
C SER A 232 11.96 12.55 15.00
N ILE A 233 12.68 13.45 14.37
CA ILE A 233 13.42 13.22 13.12
C ILE A 233 14.90 13.51 13.40
N MET A 234 15.76 12.57 13.04
CA MET A 234 17.20 12.64 13.25
C MET A 234 17.95 12.51 11.92
N PRO A 235 18.93 13.39 11.64
CA PRO A 235 19.83 13.19 10.50
C PRO A 235 20.69 11.95 10.71
N THR A 236 20.89 11.16 9.65
CA THR A 236 21.73 9.96 9.65
C THR A 236 22.69 9.96 8.47
N ILE A 237 23.62 9.00 8.44
CA ILE A 237 24.57 8.84 7.32
C ILE A 237 23.89 8.49 5.98
N HIS A 238 22.64 8.01 6.02
CA HIS A 238 21.91 7.55 4.84
C HIS A 238 20.70 8.42 4.50
N GLY A 239 20.44 9.47 5.27
CA GLY A 239 19.30 10.36 5.08
C GLY A 239 18.79 10.85 6.43
N GLU A 240 17.50 10.61 6.69
CA GLU A 240 16.85 10.96 7.94
C GLU A 240 16.09 9.75 8.45
N ASP A 241 16.12 9.55 9.76
CA ASP A 241 15.32 8.55 10.45
C ASP A 241 14.25 9.27 11.26
N SER A 242 13.09 8.65 11.41
CA SER A 242 12.00 9.18 12.22
C SER A 242 11.45 8.15 13.19
N VAL A 243 11.15 8.59 14.40
CA VAL A 243 10.39 7.84 15.38
C VAL A 243 9.11 8.60 15.67
N ILE A 244 7.99 7.91 15.51
CA ILE A 244 6.65 8.43 15.82
C ILE A 244 6.12 7.67 17.02
N ARG A 245 5.99 8.34 18.16
CA ARG A 245 5.36 7.78 19.36
C ARG A 245 3.87 8.02 19.35
N ILE A 246 3.11 6.96 19.58
CA ILE A 246 1.65 6.99 19.66
C ILE A 246 1.26 7.20 21.13
N LEU A 247 0.60 8.31 21.42
CA LEU A 247 0.10 8.66 22.75
C LEU A 247 -1.42 8.47 22.79
N ASP A 248 -1.85 7.21 22.87
CA ASP A 248 -3.24 6.87 23.17
C ASP A 248 -3.45 6.98 24.68
N LYS A 249 -4.36 7.86 25.11
CA LYS A 249 -4.62 8.20 26.52
C LYS A 249 -5.35 7.10 27.31
N GLU A 250 -5.61 5.94 26.71
CA GLU A 250 -6.30 4.81 27.36
C GLU A 250 -5.40 3.63 27.75
N ASN A 251 -4.08 3.74 27.59
CA ASN A 251 -3.11 2.77 28.13
C ASN A 251 -2.42 3.28 29.40
#